data_AF-A0A1J3G4F7-F1
#
_entry.id   AF-A0A1J3G4F7-F1
#
_cell.length_a   1.000
_cell.length_b   1.000
_cell.length_c   1.000
_cell.angle_alpha   90.00
_cell.angle_beta   90.00
_cell.angle_gamma   90.00
#
_symmetry.space_group_name_H-M   'P 1'
#
loop_
_entity.id
_entity.type
_entity.pdbx_description
1 polymer ?
#
loop_
_entity_poly.entity_id
_entity_poly.type
_entity_poly.pdbx_seq_one_letter_code
_entity_poly.pdbx_strand_id
1 'polypeptide(L)'
;MFIYVNGFLLKCGVPRVPFFFDKTEPFNTVVTWGFYSLPSGPGNRAYFNKNLRYSSKSIEAVDKVSVDMGLKEEDKAANSALSSSYDDAMEALSTLISRRNRGDRSSTSGSRDKLEQVMTYLKILDLEDKIKELKVIHVAGTKGKGSTCVFCEAILRNCGLRTGMFTSPHLIDVRERFRIDGLDISEEKFLQYFWECWKLLKEKAVDGLTMPPLFQFLTVLAFKIFVCEKVDVAVIEVGLGGKLDSTNVIQKPVVCGIASLGMDHMDILGNTLADIAFHKAGIFKPQIPAFTVPQLSEAMGILQETAKNLKVPLEVVAPLDLKKLDGVTLGLSGDHQLVNAGLAVSLSRCWLQRTGNWEKMFPNGSKETEIPVAFCRGLATARLHGRAQVVHDVILDPQDSSGSMKTPCGDLIFYLDGAHSPESMEACGRWFSTAVRGNKSLSPAVNGYRRHEEFGRDFNRVSKQILLFNCMEVRDPQVLLPKLVTTCASSGTHFSRALFVPSMSTYNKVISGASAIPSDTRGKDLTWQFRLQKLWERSIRGTDAVLDHTPKPDGITDLPPHDFLCGDAPHYGGPPGTHVTSSAVMPSLPLTINWLRDCVRRNPSLKLEVLVTGSLHLVGDVLRLLKR
;
A
#
# COMPACT_ATOMS: atom_id res chain seq x y z
N MET A 1 -27.91 14.64 -30.78
CA MET A 1 -28.57 14.21 -29.53
C MET A 1 -29.61 15.26 -29.19
N PHE A 2 -30.90 14.90 -29.27
CA PHE A 2 -32.01 15.81 -28.94
C PHE A 2 -32.36 15.62 -27.47
N ILE A 3 -32.42 16.70 -26.69
CA ILE A 3 -32.84 16.68 -25.28
C ILE A 3 -34.09 17.53 -25.16
N TYR A 4 -35.13 16.97 -24.55
CA TYR A 4 -36.40 17.64 -24.25
C TYR A 4 -36.34 18.21 -22.84
N VAL A 5 -36.54 19.52 -22.68
CA VAL A 5 -36.72 20.16 -21.37
C VAL A 5 -37.78 21.26 -21.51
N ASN A 6 -38.82 21.22 -20.68
CA ASN A 6 -39.89 22.23 -20.58
C ASN A 6 -40.56 22.63 -21.91
N GLY A 7 -40.98 21.64 -22.70
CA GLY A 7 -41.94 21.83 -23.79
C GLY A 7 -41.41 22.49 -25.07
N PHE A 8 -40.10 22.74 -25.19
CA PHE A 8 -39.50 23.26 -26.42
C PHE A 8 -38.29 22.41 -26.88
N LEU A 9 -38.22 22.13 -28.19
CA LEU A 9 -37.13 21.39 -28.82
C LEU A 9 -36.02 22.36 -29.26
N LEU A 10 -34.90 22.40 -28.53
CA LEU A 10 -33.74 23.23 -28.90
C LEU A 10 -32.68 22.40 -29.65
N LYS A 11 -32.31 22.86 -30.85
CA LYS A 11 -31.27 22.30 -31.71
C LYS A 11 -30.03 23.18 -31.62
N CYS A 12 -28.97 22.73 -30.93
CA CYS A 12 -27.69 23.43 -30.93
C CYS A 12 -26.61 22.61 -31.65
N GLY A 13 -26.23 23.11 -32.82
CA GLY A 13 -25.04 22.71 -33.56
C GLY A 13 -23.80 23.46 -33.07
N VAL A 14 -22.65 22.85 -33.31
CA VAL A 14 -21.30 23.40 -33.10
C VAL A 14 -21.04 24.55 -34.08
N PRO A 15 -20.22 25.55 -33.70
CA PRO A 15 -19.22 26.02 -34.65
C PRO A 15 -17.82 26.24 -34.07
N ARG A 16 -16.85 26.11 -34.97
CA ARG A 16 -15.41 26.33 -34.88
C ARG A 16 -15.03 27.79 -35.24
N VAL A 17 -14.13 28.40 -34.46
CA VAL A 17 -12.91 29.20 -34.88
C VAL A 17 -13.19 30.63 -35.47
N PRO A 18 -12.21 31.58 -35.54
CA PRO A 18 -11.41 32.34 -34.54
C PRO A 18 -11.55 33.90 -34.70
N PHE A 19 -10.81 34.74 -33.95
CA PHE A 19 -9.97 35.86 -34.44
C PHE A 19 -9.51 36.85 -33.34
N PHE A 20 -8.32 37.39 -33.56
CA PHE A 20 -7.57 38.46 -32.88
C PHE A 20 -8.33 39.80 -32.74
N PHE A 21 -8.05 40.59 -31.69
CA PHE A 21 -7.48 41.95 -31.82
C PHE A 21 -6.90 42.46 -30.49
N ASP A 22 -5.77 43.14 -30.64
CA ASP A 22 -4.93 43.82 -29.65
C ASP A 22 -5.43 45.26 -29.42
N LYS A 23 -5.33 45.79 -28.18
CA LYS A 23 -4.96 47.18 -27.85
C LYS A 23 -5.07 47.52 -26.34
N THR A 24 -3.89 47.67 -25.73
CA THR A 24 -3.40 48.82 -24.93
C THR A 24 -4.20 49.40 -23.75
N GLU A 25 -3.54 49.27 -22.57
CA GLU A 25 -3.24 50.33 -21.57
C GLU A 25 -4.24 50.60 -20.41
N PRO A 26 -3.74 51.08 -19.24
CA PRO A 26 -3.96 50.46 -17.94
C PRO A 26 -4.73 51.35 -16.97
N PHE A 27 -5.36 50.75 -15.94
CA PHE A 27 -5.68 51.50 -14.71
C PHE A 27 -5.50 50.64 -13.46
N ASN A 28 -4.54 51.08 -12.64
CA ASN A 28 -4.44 50.74 -11.23
C ASN A 28 -5.69 51.26 -10.50
N THR A 29 -6.40 50.39 -9.79
CA THR A 29 -7.08 50.81 -8.57
C THR A 29 -7.18 49.63 -7.60
N VAL A 30 -6.45 49.76 -6.50
CA VAL A 30 -6.65 49.00 -5.27
C VAL A 30 -8.04 49.34 -4.74
N VAL A 31 -8.95 48.36 -4.68
CA VAL A 31 -10.16 48.46 -3.87
C VAL A 31 -10.36 47.15 -3.12
N THR A 32 -10.13 47.24 -1.82
CA THR A 32 -10.61 46.32 -0.78
C THR A 32 -12.13 46.18 -0.85
N TRP A 33 -12.64 44.96 -0.97
CA TRP A 33 -14.06 44.68 -0.76
C TRP A 33 -14.26 43.89 0.52
N GLY A 34 -14.85 44.59 1.48
CA GLY A 34 -15.34 44.06 2.74
C GLY A 34 -16.56 43.16 2.55
N PHE A 35 -16.74 42.35 3.59
CA PHE A 35 -17.87 41.49 3.85
C PHE A 35 -19.21 42.21 3.72
N TYR A 36 -20.12 41.63 2.94
CA TYR A 36 -21.55 41.83 3.10
C TYR A 36 -22.22 40.48 3.36
N SER A 37 -22.71 40.35 4.58
CA SER A 37 -23.67 39.37 5.07
C SER A 37 -25.10 39.86 4.77
N LEU A 38 -25.98 38.94 4.36
CA LEU A 38 -27.44 39.07 4.30
C LEU A 38 -28.04 37.63 4.32
N PRO A 39 -29.31 37.44 4.71
CA PRO A 39 -29.65 36.82 5.99
C PRO A 39 -30.35 35.46 5.87
N SER A 40 -30.48 34.83 7.03
CA SER A 40 -31.02 33.51 7.36
C SER A 40 -32.54 33.34 7.25
N GLY A 41 -32.96 32.18 6.72
CA GLY A 41 -34.21 31.47 7.09
C GLY A 41 -34.86 30.68 5.93
N PRO A 42 -35.64 29.61 6.18
CA PRO A 42 -35.48 28.50 7.13
C PRO A 42 -35.18 27.17 6.40
N GLY A 43 -34.33 26.33 7.02
CA GLY A 43 -33.89 25.06 6.45
C GLY A 43 -34.90 23.92 6.63
N ASN A 44 -35.38 23.36 5.52
CA ASN A 44 -35.96 22.02 5.48
C ASN A 44 -34.85 20.99 5.23
N ARG A 45 -34.62 20.13 6.23
CA ARG A 45 -33.71 18.97 6.17
C ARG A 45 -34.26 17.93 5.21
N ALA A 46 -33.60 17.72 4.08
CA ALA A 46 -33.77 16.51 3.28
C ALA A 46 -32.57 15.58 3.52
N TYR A 47 -32.86 14.43 4.11
CA TYR A 47 -31.95 13.31 4.32
C TYR A 47 -31.52 12.71 2.97
N PHE A 48 -30.25 12.82 2.60
CA PHE A 48 -29.70 12.00 1.52
C PHE A 48 -29.27 10.65 2.07
N ASN A 49 -30.22 9.72 2.04
CA ASN A 49 -30.00 8.30 2.30
C ASN A 49 -29.39 7.66 1.04
N LYS A 50 -28.22 7.03 1.20
CA LYS A 50 -27.63 6.15 0.19
C LYS A 50 -28.46 4.87 0.12
N ASN A 51 -29.23 4.67 -0.94
CA ASN A 51 -29.68 3.36 -1.43
C ASN A 51 -30.35 3.54 -2.80
N LEU A 52 -29.66 3.19 -3.88
CA LEU A 52 -30.31 2.90 -5.16
C LEU A 52 -29.94 1.47 -5.53
N ARG A 53 -30.80 0.54 -5.08
CA ARG A 53 -30.99 -0.77 -5.69
C ARG A 53 -31.81 -0.56 -6.96
N TYR A 54 -31.28 -0.94 -8.11
CA TYR A 54 -32.10 -1.04 -9.32
C TYR A 54 -32.95 -2.31 -9.22
N SER A 55 -34.26 -2.09 -9.13
CA SER A 55 -35.31 -3.10 -9.19
C SER A 55 -35.63 -3.39 -10.65
N SER A 56 -35.39 -4.63 -11.08
CA SER A 56 -35.86 -5.19 -12.35
C SER A 56 -37.33 -5.59 -12.27
N LYS A 57 -38.14 -5.08 -13.20
CA LYS A 57 -39.47 -5.53 -13.63
C LYS A 57 -39.86 -4.59 -14.79
N SER A 58 -40.39 -4.99 -15.93
CA SER A 58 -40.84 -6.27 -16.48
C SER A 58 -41.41 -5.92 -17.86
N ILE A 59 -41.10 -6.67 -18.93
CA ILE A 59 -41.96 -6.79 -20.12
C ILE A 59 -41.83 -8.23 -20.63
N GLU A 60 -42.91 -8.99 -20.51
CA GLU A 60 -43.19 -10.19 -21.31
C GLU A 60 -44.04 -9.79 -22.52
N ALA A 61 -43.81 -10.50 -23.63
CA ALA A 61 -44.77 -11.03 -24.62
C ALA A 61 -44.28 -10.82 -26.07
N VAL A 62 -43.70 -11.88 -26.67
CA VAL A 62 -44.30 -12.79 -27.67
C VAL A 62 -44.30 -12.18 -29.09
N ASP A 63 -43.44 -12.71 -29.97
CA ASP A 63 -43.95 -13.51 -31.09
C ASP A 63 -42.90 -14.47 -31.69
N LYS A 64 -43.37 -15.69 -31.93
CA LYS A 64 -42.69 -16.82 -32.55
C LYS A 64 -42.70 -16.67 -34.06
N VAL A 65 -41.56 -16.92 -34.71
CA VAL A 65 -41.56 -17.65 -35.99
C VAL A 65 -40.41 -18.66 -35.96
N SER A 66 -40.81 -19.92 -35.91
CA SER A 66 -39.95 -21.10 -36.02
C SER A 66 -39.52 -21.30 -37.47
N VAL A 67 -38.23 -21.51 -37.71
CA VAL A 67 -37.77 -22.36 -38.83
C VAL A 67 -36.70 -23.28 -38.28
N ASP A 68 -37.05 -24.56 -38.28
CA ASP A 68 -36.30 -25.70 -37.80
C ASP A 68 -35.37 -26.18 -38.93
N MET A 69 -34.07 -26.30 -38.67
CA MET A 69 -33.18 -27.18 -39.42
C MET A 69 -32.18 -27.78 -38.45
N GLY A 70 -32.46 -29.02 -38.07
CA GLY A 70 -31.71 -29.80 -37.10
C GLY A 70 -30.28 -30.08 -37.54
N LEU A 71 -29.35 -29.85 -36.62
CA LEU A 71 -28.06 -30.52 -36.55
C LEU A 71 -27.73 -30.80 -35.07
N LYS A 72 -27.85 -32.10 -34.74
CA LYS A 72 -27.25 -32.91 -33.68
C LYS A 72 -26.86 -32.22 -32.36
N GLU A 73 -27.68 -32.51 -31.34
CA GLU A 73 -27.36 -32.42 -29.92
C GLU A 73 -26.24 -33.42 -29.57
N GLU A 74 -24.98 -32.99 -29.54
CA GLU A 74 -23.93 -33.67 -28.76
C GLU A 74 -22.71 -32.79 -28.40
N ASP A 75 -22.57 -31.58 -28.97
CA ASP A 75 -21.43 -30.67 -28.70
C ASP A 75 -21.73 -29.45 -27.81
N LYS A 76 -22.83 -29.44 -27.05
CA LYS A 76 -23.19 -28.31 -26.16
C LYS A 76 -22.96 -28.54 -24.67
N ALA A 77 -22.40 -29.68 -24.26
CA ALA A 77 -22.20 -30.02 -22.85
C ALA A 77 -20.77 -29.86 -22.32
N ALA A 78 -19.79 -29.45 -23.14
CA ALA A 78 -18.38 -29.28 -22.72
C ALA A 78 -17.88 -27.82 -22.66
N ASN A 79 -18.77 -26.84 -22.83
CA ASN A 79 -18.47 -25.41 -22.67
C ASN A 79 -19.42 -24.75 -21.66
N SER A 80 -19.67 -25.43 -20.53
CA SER A 80 -20.35 -24.77 -19.41
C SER A 80 -19.44 -23.66 -18.91
N ALA A 81 -19.88 -22.42 -19.11
CA ALA A 81 -19.22 -21.21 -18.64
C ALA A 81 -18.60 -21.45 -17.26
N LEU A 82 -17.26 -21.40 -17.18
CA LEU A 82 -16.61 -21.09 -15.92
C LEU A 82 -17.32 -19.84 -15.42
N SER A 83 -18.01 -19.96 -14.29
CA SER A 83 -18.34 -18.82 -13.46
C SER A 83 -17.10 -17.94 -13.44
N SER A 84 -17.21 -16.71 -13.94
CA SER A 84 -16.10 -15.76 -14.04
C SER A 84 -15.95 -15.02 -12.72
N SER A 85 -16.18 -15.70 -11.60
CA SER A 85 -16.19 -15.05 -10.30
C SER A 85 -14.79 -14.60 -9.90
N TYR A 86 -14.75 -13.62 -9.00
CA TYR A 86 -13.49 -13.14 -8.47
C TYR A 86 -12.71 -14.22 -7.71
N ASP A 87 -13.41 -15.11 -6.99
CA ASP A 87 -12.80 -16.20 -6.25
C ASP A 87 -12.16 -17.23 -7.20
N ASP A 88 -12.78 -17.53 -8.35
CA ASP A 88 -12.22 -18.42 -9.38
C ASP A 88 -10.88 -17.87 -9.92
N ALA A 89 -10.79 -16.54 -10.11
CA ALA A 89 -9.54 -15.89 -10.51
C ALA A 89 -8.46 -15.95 -9.42
N MET A 90 -8.83 -15.81 -8.13
CA MET A 90 -7.89 -15.94 -7.02
C MET A 90 -7.37 -17.37 -6.86
N GLU A 91 -8.22 -18.36 -7.08
CA GLU A 91 -7.81 -19.78 -7.09
C GLU A 91 -6.84 -20.03 -8.24
N ALA A 92 -7.17 -19.58 -9.45
CA ALA A 92 -6.28 -19.66 -10.61
C ALA A 92 -4.91 -19.00 -10.35
N LEU A 93 -4.87 -17.79 -9.80
CA LEU A 93 -3.60 -17.14 -9.40
C LEU A 93 -2.83 -17.95 -8.35
N SER A 94 -3.52 -18.57 -7.40
CA SER A 94 -2.90 -19.40 -6.37
C SER A 94 -2.18 -20.62 -6.96
N THR A 95 -2.66 -21.17 -8.09
CA THR A 95 -1.97 -22.25 -8.81
C THR A 95 -0.62 -21.82 -9.39
N LEU A 96 -0.44 -20.52 -9.66
CA LEU A 96 0.81 -19.96 -10.21
C LEU A 96 1.86 -19.70 -9.14
N ILE A 97 1.54 -19.86 -7.85
CA ILE A 97 2.51 -19.75 -6.77
C ILE A 97 3.38 -21.01 -6.81
N SER A 98 4.59 -20.85 -7.35
CA SER A 98 5.57 -21.95 -7.36
C SER A 98 5.84 -22.39 -5.92
N ARG A 99 5.54 -23.64 -5.58
CA ARG A 99 5.90 -24.28 -4.29
C ARG A 99 7.41 -24.54 -4.15
N ARG A 100 8.25 -23.66 -4.69
CA ARG A 100 9.69 -23.73 -4.46
C ARG A 100 9.94 -23.25 -3.04
N ASN A 101 10.29 -24.17 -2.16
CA ASN A 101 10.84 -23.82 -0.86
C ASN A 101 12.04 -22.89 -1.07
N ARG A 102 12.12 -21.85 -0.24
CA ARG A 102 13.08 -20.73 -0.36
C ARG A 102 14.54 -21.12 -0.07
N GLY A 103 14.93 -22.36 -0.35
CA GLY A 103 16.26 -22.95 -0.17
C GLY A 103 16.59 -24.08 -1.15
N ASP A 104 15.74 -24.37 -2.14
CA ASP A 104 16.00 -25.44 -3.09
C ASP A 104 16.94 -24.97 -4.21
N ARG A 105 18.22 -25.33 -4.09
CA ARG A 105 19.27 -25.03 -5.08
C ARG A 105 19.18 -26.03 -6.24
N SER A 106 18.21 -25.85 -7.12
CA SER A 106 18.26 -26.51 -8.44
C SER A 106 19.15 -25.72 -9.38
N SER A 107 20.05 -26.43 -10.04
CA SER A 107 21.04 -26.00 -11.02
C SER A 107 20.53 -24.97 -12.04
N THR A 108 21.47 -24.11 -12.45
CA THR A 108 21.48 -23.08 -13.49
C THR A 108 20.97 -23.56 -14.86
N SER A 109 19.68 -23.89 -14.97
CA SER A 109 18.95 -23.70 -16.23
C SER A 109 18.57 -22.22 -16.34
N GLY A 110 19.20 -21.56 -17.31
CA GLY A 110 19.37 -20.12 -17.56
C GLY A 110 18.44 -19.10 -16.88
N SER A 111 19.04 -18.18 -16.12
CA SER A 111 18.35 -16.96 -15.70
C SER A 111 18.03 -16.00 -16.86
N ARG A 112 18.69 -16.17 -18.02
CA ARG A 112 18.38 -15.45 -19.27
C ARG A 112 17.04 -15.91 -19.85
N ASP A 113 16.76 -17.21 -19.69
CA ASP A 113 15.51 -17.87 -20.07
C ASP A 113 14.29 -17.21 -19.41
N LYS A 114 14.42 -16.62 -18.21
CA LYS A 114 13.29 -15.95 -17.53
C LYS A 114 12.78 -14.71 -18.25
N LEU A 115 13.67 -13.83 -18.71
CA LEU A 115 13.26 -12.62 -19.45
C LEU A 115 12.77 -13.00 -20.85
N GLU A 116 13.42 -13.98 -21.48
CA GLU A 116 12.99 -14.54 -22.76
C GLU A 116 11.60 -15.16 -22.66
N GLN A 117 11.29 -15.90 -21.59
CA GLN A 117 9.94 -16.40 -21.29
C GLN A 117 8.92 -15.26 -21.18
N VAL A 118 9.22 -14.18 -20.43
CA VAL A 118 8.32 -13.03 -20.34
C VAL A 118 8.09 -12.40 -21.70
N MET A 119 9.14 -12.23 -22.53
CA MET A 119 9.00 -11.74 -23.90
C MET A 119 8.12 -12.67 -24.76
N THR A 120 8.24 -13.99 -24.61
CA THR A 120 7.36 -14.96 -25.29
C THR A 120 5.90 -14.80 -24.86
N TYR A 121 5.62 -14.63 -23.57
CA TYR A 121 4.26 -14.36 -23.09
C TYR A 121 3.71 -13.03 -23.64
N LEU A 122 4.54 -12.00 -23.74
CA LEU A 122 4.15 -10.72 -24.36
C LEU A 122 3.83 -10.87 -25.85
N LYS A 123 4.55 -11.72 -26.58
CA LYS A 123 4.25 -12.06 -27.97
C LYS A 123 2.93 -12.81 -28.11
N ILE A 124 2.68 -13.81 -27.26
CA ILE A 124 1.41 -14.55 -27.23
C ILE A 124 0.22 -13.61 -27.00
N LEU A 125 0.40 -12.58 -26.17
CA LEU A 125 -0.63 -11.59 -25.85
C LEU A 125 -0.72 -10.42 -26.83
N ASP A 126 0.10 -10.41 -27.91
CA ASP A 126 0.18 -9.30 -28.86
C ASP A 126 0.47 -7.94 -28.19
N LEU A 127 1.45 -7.94 -27.27
CA LEU A 127 1.85 -6.77 -26.48
C LEU A 127 3.27 -6.27 -26.78
N GLU A 128 4.08 -7.03 -27.54
CA GLU A 128 5.51 -6.74 -27.74
C GLU A 128 5.76 -5.32 -28.29
N ASP A 129 5.00 -4.91 -29.30
CA ASP A 129 5.13 -3.57 -29.89
C ASP A 129 4.43 -2.50 -29.06
N LYS A 130 3.26 -2.81 -28.49
CA LYS A 130 2.45 -1.86 -27.70
C LYS A 130 3.18 -1.42 -26.42
N ILE A 131 3.96 -2.31 -25.79
CA ILE A 131 4.77 -1.96 -24.62
C ILE A 131 5.88 -0.98 -24.95
N LYS A 132 6.42 -0.99 -26.19
CA LYS A 132 7.44 -0.02 -26.61
C LYS A 132 6.88 1.41 -26.69
N GLU A 133 5.58 1.55 -26.85
CA GLU A 133 4.89 2.85 -26.89
C GLU A 133 4.63 3.42 -25.49
N LEU A 134 4.53 2.57 -24.46
CA LEU A 134 4.33 2.99 -23.08
C LEU A 134 5.48 3.88 -22.59
N LYS A 135 5.11 5.01 -21.97
CA LYS A 135 6.07 5.95 -21.38
C LYS A 135 6.33 5.56 -19.93
N VAL A 136 7.32 4.70 -19.73
CA VAL A 136 7.56 4.06 -18.42
C VAL A 136 8.50 4.86 -17.52
N ILE A 137 8.16 4.96 -16.23
CA ILE A 137 9.07 5.24 -15.11
C ILE A 137 9.36 3.91 -14.42
N HIS A 138 10.63 3.46 -14.40
CA HIS A 138 10.99 2.15 -13.86
C HIS A 138 11.80 2.28 -12.57
N VAL A 139 11.29 1.72 -11.46
CA VAL A 139 11.85 1.98 -10.12
C VAL A 139 12.30 0.68 -9.44
N ALA A 140 13.60 0.59 -9.11
CA ALA A 140 14.18 -0.44 -8.26
C ALA A 140 14.66 0.13 -6.92
N GLY A 141 15.15 -0.74 -6.03
CA GLY A 141 15.58 -0.36 -4.68
C GLY A 141 15.37 -1.47 -3.65
N THR A 142 15.90 -1.32 -2.44
CA THR A 142 15.59 -2.23 -1.32
C THR A 142 14.37 -1.68 -0.57
N LYS A 143 14.44 -0.43 -0.11
CA LYS A 143 13.35 0.25 0.61
C LYS A 143 12.91 1.48 -0.18
N GLY A 144 11.66 1.90 0.01
CA GLY A 144 11.14 3.14 -0.62
C GLY A 144 10.66 3.04 -2.07
N LYS A 145 10.83 1.90 -2.74
CA LYS A 145 10.35 1.67 -4.12
C LYS A 145 8.86 2.00 -4.31
N GLY A 146 7.97 1.24 -3.65
CA GLY A 146 6.53 1.48 -3.70
C GLY A 146 6.12 2.91 -3.28
N SER A 147 6.75 3.48 -2.24
CA SER A 147 6.49 4.88 -1.85
C SER A 147 6.88 5.87 -2.95
N THR A 148 8.04 5.67 -3.58
CA THR A 148 8.51 6.48 -4.72
C THR A 148 7.54 6.36 -5.89
N CYS A 149 7.09 5.14 -6.22
CA CYS A 149 6.09 4.92 -7.28
C CYS A 149 4.78 5.65 -6.99
N VAL A 150 4.27 5.57 -5.75
CA VAL A 150 3.04 6.26 -5.34
C VAL A 150 3.19 7.77 -5.40
N PHE A 151 4.34 8.33 -5.01
CA PHE A 151 4.60 9.76 -5.17
C PHE A 151 4.67 10.16 -6.64
N CYS A 152 5.38 9.40 -7.51
CA CYS A 152 5.43 9.66 -8.94
C CYS A 152 4.03 9.65 -9.57
N GLU A 153 3.24 8.60 -9.27
CA GLU A 153 1.86 8.47 -9.72
C GLU A 153 1.03 9.68 -9.29
N ALA A 154 1.05 10.02 -8.00
CA ALA A 154 0.23 11.10 -7.49
C ALA A 154 0.64 12.46 -8.05
N ILE A 155 1.93 12.71 -8.23
CA ILE A 155 2.44 13.93 -8.88
C ILE A 155 1.92 14.01 -10.31
N LEU A 156 2.14 12.97 -11.11
CA LEU A 156 1.81 12.99 -12.54
C LEU A 156 0.29 13.04 -12.78
N ARG A 157 -0.49 12.35 -11.94
CA ARG A 157 -1.96 12.48 -11.94
C ARG A 157 -2.43 13.89 -11.60
N ASN A 158 -1.80 14.54 -10.62
CA ASN A 158 -2.11 15.94 -10.29
C ASN A 158 -1.61 16.93 -11.36
N CYS A 159 -0.78 16.48 -12.30
CA CYS A 159 -0.45 17.21 -13.52
C CYS A 159 -1.49 16.99 -14.64
N GLY A 160 -2.53 16.18 -14.40
CA GLY A 160 -3.62 15.93 -15.36
C GLY A 160 -3.35 14.76 -16.33
N LEU A 161 -2.34 13.93 -16.05
CA LEU A 161 -2.03 12.74 -16.85
C LEU A 161 -2.84 11.54 -16.38
N ARG A 162 -3.20 10.67 -17.32
CA ARG A 162 -3.75 9.35 -17.00
C ARG A 162 -2.64 8.41 -16.56
N THR A 163 -2.70 7.93 -15.33
CA THR A 163 -1.61 7.16 -14.72
C THR A 163 -1.96 5.68 -14.62
N GLY A 164 -0.98 4.82 -14.92
CA GLY A 164 -0.96 3.42 -14.53
C GLY A 164 0.17 3.16 -13.55
N MET A 165 -0.07 2.43 -12.46
CA MET A 165 0.97 2.08 -11.49
C MET A 165 0.93 0.58 -11.17
N PHE A 166 2.08 -0.08 -11.30
CA PHE A 166 2.28 -1.48 -10.93
C PHE A 166 3.22 -1.60 -9.73
N THR A 167 2.72 -2.15 -8.62
CA THR A 167 3.46 -2.28 -7.35
C THR A 167 3.39 -3.67 -6.73
N SER A 168 4.32 -3.99 -5.81
CA SER A 168 4.34 -5.27 -5.12
C SER A 168 4.99 -5.23 -3.72
N PRO A 169 4.60 -6.13 -2.79
CA PRO A 169 3.41 -6.99 -2.84
C PRO A 169 2.11 -6.21 -2.55
N HIS A 170 0.96 -6.90 -2.59
CA HIS A 170 -0.31 -6.38 -2.04
C HIS A 170 -0.44 -6.68 -0.55
N LEU A 171 -1.31 -5.96 0.16
CA LEU A 171 -1.63 -6.19 1.58
C LEU A 171 -2.91 -7.01 1.77
N ILE A 172 -4.00 -6.65 1.08
CA ILE A 172 -5.33 -7.24 1.27
C ILE A 172 -5.81 -7.89 -0.02
N ASP A 173 -5.72 -7.19 -1.14
CA ASP A 173 -6.32 -7.58 -2.42
C ASP A 173 -5.30 -7.47 -3.57
N VAL A 174 -5.28 -8.45 -4.48
CA VAL A 174 -4.33 -8.45 -5.61
C VAL A 174 -4.48 -7.26 -6.55
N ARG A 175 -5.67 -6.64 -6.61
CA ARG A 175 -5.93 -5.44 -7.40
C ARG A 175 -5.14 -4.23 -6.92
N GLU A 176 -4.68 -4.20 -5.67
CA GLU A 176 -3.76 -3.16 -5.16
C GLU A 176 -2.46 -3.05 -5.98
N ARG A 177 -2.09 -4.13 -6.68
CA ARG A 177 -0.92 -4.15 -7.55
C ARG A 177 -1.12 -3.37 -8.83
N PHE A 178 -2.37 -3.07 -9.22
CA PHE A 178 -2.71 -2.42 -10.47
C PHE A 178 -3.57 -1.21 -10.18
N ARG A 179 -2.98 0.00 -10.23
CA ARG A 179 -3.74 1.23 -10.05
C ARG A 179 -3.86 2.02 -11.33
N ILE A 180 -5.06 2.56 -11.56
CA ILE A 180 -5.36 3.53 -12.62
C ILE A 180 -5.85 4.79 -11.94
N ASP A 181 -5.22 5.92 -12.26
CA ASP A 181 -5.56 7.23 -11.71
C ASP A 181 -5.65 7.26 -10.17
N GLY A 182 -4.71 6.59 -9.50
CA GLY A 182 -4.59 6.53 -8.05
C GLY A 182 -5.55 5.57 -7.36
N LEU A 183 -6.41 4.87 -8.10
CA LEU A 183 -7.37 3.90 -7.57
C LEU A 183 -6.99 2.48 -8.01
N ASP A 184 -7.22 1.50 -7.13
CA ASP A 184 -7.10 0.09 -7.50
C ASP A 184 -8.05 -0.22 -8.66
N ILE A 185 -7.61 -1.08 -9.59
CA ILE A 185 -8.44 -1.49 -10.72
C ILE A 185 -9.79 -2.08 -10.23
N SER A 186 -10.88 -1.77 -10.93
CA SER A 186 -12.18 -2.36 -10.60
C SER A 186 -12.16 -3.88 -10.78
N GLU A 187 -12.97 -4.59 -10.00
CA GLU A 187 -13.09 -6.04 -10.09
C GLU A 187 -13.47 -6.49 -11.50
N GLU A 188 -14.43 -5.80 -12.12
CA GLU A 188 -14.89 -6.06 -13.49
C GLU A 188 -13.75 -5.97 -14.51
N LYS A 189 -13.01 -4.85 -14.52
CA LYS A 189 -11.88 -4.67 -15.43
C LYS A 189 -10.76 -5.66 -15.16
N PHE A 190 -10.48 -5.92 -13.88
CA PHE A 190 -9.49 -6.92 -13.50
C PHE A 190 -9.85 -8.29 -14.07
N LEU A 191 -11.08 -8.76 -13.86
CA LEU A 191 -11.55 -10.06 -14.35
C LEU A 191 -11.53 -10.14 -15.86
N GLN A 192 -11.95 -9.07 -16.55
CA GLN A 192 -11.88 -8.98 -18.00
C GLN A 192 -10.44 -9.24 -18.48
N TYR A 193 -9.48 -8.42 -18.06
CA TYR A 193 -8.10 -8.55 -18.52
C TYR A 193 -7.42 -9.83 -18.03
N PHE A 194 -7.74 -10.26 -16.82
CA PHE A 194 -7.24 -11.51 -16.24
C PHE A 194 -7.62 -12.70 -17.11
N TRP A 195 -8.91 -12.86 -17.41
CA TRP A 195 -9.38 -14.02 -18.18
C TRP A 195 -9.00 -13.96 -19.66
N GLU A 196 -8.89 -12.76 -20.25
CA GLU A 196 -8.30 -12.58 -21.57
C GLU A 196 -6.85 -13.12 -21.61
N CYS A 197 -6.01 -12.68 -20.68
CA CYS A 197 -4.62 -13.16 -20.60
C CYS A 197 -4.54 -14.64 -20.26
N TRP A 198 -5.32 -15.10 -19.28
CA TRP A 198 -5.29 -16.46 -18.78
C TRP A 198 -5.62 -17.49 -19.87
N LYS A 199 -6.69 -17.26 -20.64
CA LYS A 199 -7.13 -18.18 -21.71
C LYS A 199 -6.06 -18.31 -22.80
N LEU A 200 -5.59 -17.17 -23.33
CA LEU A 200 -4.57 -17.15 -24.39
C LEU A 200 -3.26 -17.82 -23.96
N LEU A 201 -2.80 -17.54 -22.74
CA LEU A 201 -1.58 -18.14 -22.22
C LEU A 201 -1.75 -19.64 -21.98
N LYS A 202 -2.91 -20.07 -21.45
CA LYS A 202 -3.20 -21.48 -21.18
C LYS A 202 -3.34 -22.30 -22.48
N GLU A 203 -4.00 -21.75 -23.49
CA GLU A 203 -4.13 -22.39 -24.81
C GLU A 203 -2.77 -22.61 -25.49
N LYS A 204 -1.83 -21.68 -25.31
CA LYS A 204 -0.47 -21.76 -25.85
C LYS A 204 0.53 -22.48 -24.93
N ALA A 205 0.10 -22.94 -23.76
CA ALA A 205 0.96 -23.61 -22.79
C ALA A 205 1.23 -25.11 -23.10
N VAL A 206 0.84 -25.59 -24.28
CA VAL A 206 0.89 -27.02 -24.65
C VAL A 206 2.22 -27.40 -25.34
N ASP A 207 2.96 -26.44 -25.89
CA ASP A 207 4.20 -26.68 -26.66
C ASP A 207 5.48 -26.44 -25.83
N GLY A 208 5.56 -27.02 -24.63
CA GLY A 208 6.74 -26.94 -23.75
C GLY A 208 6.91 -25.62 -22.98
N LEU A 209 6.06 -24.63 -23.22
CA LEU A 209 5.96 -23.40 -22.44
C LEU A 209 4.92 -23.56 -21.33
N THR A 210 5.30 -23.46 -20.07
CA THR A 210 4.34 -23.57 -18.96
C THR A 210 3.62 -22.25 -18.68
N MET A 211 2.53 -22.30 -17.91
CA MET A 211 1.90 -21.09 -17.38
C MET A 211 2.93 -20.23 -16.61
N PRO A 212 2.96 -18.91 -16.83
CA PRO A 212 3.89 -18.03 -16.15
C PRO A 212 3.73 -18.12 -14.62
N PRO A 213 4.83 -18.21 -13.85
CA PRO A 213 4.79 -18.05 -12.40
C PRO A 213 4.11 -16.74 -11.99
N LEU A 214 3.53 -16.70 -10.79
CA LEU A 214 2.64 -15.62 -10.35
C LEU A 214 3.14 -14.21 -10.68
N PHE A 215 4.39 -13.88 -10.36
CA PHE A 215 4.91 -12.52 -10.60
C PHE A 215 5.07 -12.20 -12.10
N GLN A 216 5.47 -13.18 -12.92
CA GLN A 216 5.54 -13.01 -14.37
C GLN A 216 4.15 -12.76 -14.96
N PHE A 217 3.16 -13.56 -14.53
CA PHE A 217 1.78 -13.41 -14.96
C PHE A 217 1.23 -12.02 -14.60
N LEU A 218 1.41 -11.60 -13.34
CA LEU A 218 0.97 -10.28 -12.89
C LEU A 218 1.69 -9.14 -13.64
N THR A 219 2.97 -9.33 -14.01
CA THR A 219 3.71 -8.34 -14.80
C THR A 219 3.13 -8.19 -16.21
N VAL A 220 2.88 -9.30 -16.91
CA VAL A 220 2.28 -9.22 -18.26
C VAL A 220 0.84 -8.70 -18.21
N LEU A 221 0.10 -9.04 -17.16
CA LEU A 221 -1.24 -8.49 -16.91
C LEU A 221 -1.19 -6.97 -16.68
N ALA A 222 -0.19 -6.45 -15.97
CA ALA A 222 -0.02 -5.00 -15.77
C ALA A 222 0.15 -4.28 -17.10
N PHE A 223 0.99 -4.82 -17.99
CA PHE A 223 1.20 -4.25 -19.32
C PHE A 223 -0.07 -4.31 -20.16
N LYS A 224 -0.80 -5.44 -20.15
CA LYS A 224 -2.11 -5.55 -20.82
C LYS A 224 -3.06 -4.47 -20.35
N ILE A 225 -3.21 -4.30 -19.03
CA ILE A 225 -4.08 -3.30 -18.43
C ILE A 225 -3.68 -1.90 -18.90
N PHE A 226 -2.41 -1.50 -18.76
CA PHE A 226 -1.97 -0.14 -19.06
C PHE A 226 -2.04 0.21 -20.55
N VAL A 227 -1.78 -0.75 -21.43
CA VAL A 227 -1.97 -0.59 -22.88
C VAL A 227 -3.45 -0.42 -23.22
N CYS A 228 -4.32 -1.30 -22.71
CA CYS A 228 -5.76 -1.25 -23.00
C CYS A 228 -6.43 -0.02 -22.40
N GLU A 229 -6.00 0.39 -21.20
CA GLU A 229 -6.45 1.61 -20.53
C GLU A 229 -5.77 2.86 -21.09
N LYS A 230 -4.85 2.77 -22.06
CA LYS A 230 -4.22 3.92 -22.73
C LYS A 230 -3.68 4.95 -21.74
N VAL A 231 -2.91 4.50 -20.76
CA VAL A 231 -2.30 5.40 -19.77
C VAL A 231 -1.24 6.26 -20.45
N ASP A 232 -1.14 7.53 -20.03
CA ASP A 232 -0.09 8.44 -20.52
C ASP A 232 1.26 8.07 -19.92
N VAL A 233 1.27 7.62 -18.67
CA VAL A 233 2.46 7.17 -17.93
C VAL A 233 2.21 5.85 -17.22
N ALA A 234 3.18 4.95 -17.31
CA ALA A 234 3.21 3.72 -16.53
C ALA A 234 4.36 3.77 -15.50
N VAL A 235 4.03 3.77 -14.22
CA VAL A 235 5.00 3.75 -13.11
C VAL A 235 5.14 2.32 -12.62
N ILE A 236 6.30 1.71 -12.87
CA ILE A 236 6.53 0.27 -12.69
C ILE A 236 7.55 0.05 -11.58
N GLU A 237 7.11 -0.57 -10.48
CA GLU A 237 7.99 -1.07 -9.43
C GLU A 237 8.59 -2.42 -9.83
N VAL A 238 9.90 -2.56 -9.65
CA VAL A 238 10.61 -3.84 -9.73
C VAL A 238 10.23 -4.74 -8.55
N GLY A 239 9.90 -6.01 -8.84
CA GLY A 239 9.58 -7.00 -7.81
C GLY A 239 10.79 -7.39 -6.97
N LEU A 240 11.77 -8.03 -7.58
CA LEU A 240 12.98 -8.50 -6.89
C LEU A 240 14.25 -8.26 -7.73
N GLY A 241 15.26 -7.65 -7.10
CA GLY A 241 16.52 -7.33 -7.77
C GLY A 241 16.34 -6.19 -8.76
N GLY A 242 16.32 -6.50 -10.05
CA GLY A 242 16.26 -5.53 -11.16
C GLY A 242 16.68 -6.16 -12.48
N LYS A 243 17.96 -6.52 -12.61
CA LYS A 243 18.60 -7.09 -13.81
C LYS A 243 17.80 -8.23 -14.46
N LEU A 244 17.26 -9.12 -13.63
CA LEU A 244 16.58 -10.35 -14.02
C LEU A 244 15.10 -10.36 -13.59
N ASP A 245 14.59 -9.21 -13.16
CA ASP A 245 13.19 -9.06 -12.76
C ASP A 245 12.29 -9.07 -13.99
N SER A 246 11.08 -9.64 -13.87
CA SER A 246 10.13 -9.74 -14.98
C SER A 246 9.78 -8.39 -15.61
N THR A 247 9.84 -7.30 -14.84
CA THR A 247 9.60 -5.95 -15.37
C THR A 247 10.72 -5.46 -16.28
N ASN A 248 11.94 -6.01 -16.19
CA ASN A 248 13.11 -5.56 -16.96
C ASN A 248 13.10 -5.95 -18.45
N VAL A 249 11.97 -6.49 -18.94
CA VAL A 249 11.64 -6.56 -20.37
C VAL A 249 11.44 -5.18 -21.00
N ILE A 250 11.18 -4.15 -20.18
CA ILE A 250 11.14 -2.75 -20.61
C ILE A 250 12.51 -2.36 -21.19
N GLN A 251 12.57 -2.10 -22.49
CA GLN A 251 13.83 -1.80 -23.19
C GLN A 251 14.19 -0.30 -23.13
N LYS A 252 13.19 0.58 -23.20
CA LYS A 252 13.36 2.03 -23.30
C LYS A 252 12.42 2.77 -22.33
N PRO A 253 12.63 2.65 -21.01
CA PRO A 253 11.92 3.52 -20.07
C PRO A 253 12.31 4.97 -20.33
N VAL A 254 11.43 5.90 -19.98
CA VAL A 254 11.72 7.34 -20.11
C VAL A 254 12.79 7.75 -19.09
N VAL A 255 12.72 7.18 -17.89
CA VAL A 255 13.64 7.43 -16.78
C VAL A 255 13.63 6.23 -15.81
N CYS A 256 14.78 5.94 -15.21
CA CYS A 256 14.93 4.91 -14.17
C CYS A 256 15.17 5.53 -12.79
N GLY A 257 14.70 4.87 -11.73
CA GLY A 257 14.92 5.29 -10.34
C GLY A 257 15.49 4.15 -9.49
N ILE A 258 16.51 4.44 -8.67
CA ILE A 258 17.01 3.53 -7.64
C ILE A 258 16.76 4.15 -6.26
N ALA A 259 15.75 3.64 -5.56
CA ALA A 259 15.48 4.01 -4.16
C ALA A 259 16.57 3.43 -3.23
N SER A 260 16.46 3.70 -1.92
CA SER A 260 17.49 3.29 -0.94
C SER A 260 17.85 1.81 -1.01
N LEU A 261 19.15 1.55 -1.03
CA LEU A 261 19.73 0.21 -1.05
C LEU A 261 20.10 -0.23 0.36
N GLY A 262 19.97 -1.52 0.60
CA GLY A 262 20.25 -2.15 1.89
C GLY A 262 20.18 -3.66 1.77
N MET A 263 20.65 -4.34 2.81
CA MET A 263 20.73 -5.80 2.86
C MET A 263 19.32 -6.40 2.93
N ASP A 264 18.90 -7.11 1.88
CA ASP A 264 17.65 -7.86 1.83
C ASP A 264 17.74 -8.92 0.73
N HIS A 265 17.03 -10.03 0.90
CA HIS A 265 17.01 -11.14 -0.06
C HIS A 265 18.41 -11.68 -0.45
N MET A 266 19.31 -11.81 0.52
CA MET A 266 20.70 -12.21 0.30
C MET A 266 20.84 -13.59 -0.37
N ASP A 267 19.91 -14.51 -0.09
CA ASP A 267 19.85 -15.84 -0.72
C ASP A 267 19.71 -15.80 -2.26
N ILE A 268 19.23 -14.68 -2.81
CA ILE A 268 18.94 -14.51 -4.25
C ILE A 268 19.82 -13.43 -4.88
N LEU A 269 20.10 -12.35 -4.15
CA LEU A 269 20.76 -11.16 -4.69
C LEU A 269 22.26 -11.07 -4.36
N GLY A 270 22.79 -12.00 -3.56
CA GLY A 270 24.17 -11.99 -3.08
C GLY A 270 24.30 -11.52 -1.64
N ASN A 271 25.50 -11.71 -1.08
CA ASN A 271 25.75 -11.52 0.35
C ASN A 271 26.37 -10.16 0.67
N THR A 272 26.61 -9.31 -0.33
CA THR A 272 27.19 -7.98 -0.16
C THR A 272 26.24 -6.88 -0.67
N LEU A 273 26.46 -5.64 -0.23
CA LEU A 273 25.67 -4.52 -0.72
C LEU A 273 26.02 -4.20 -2.18
N ALA A 274 27.25 -4.45 -2.59
CA ALA A 274 27.69 -4.38 -3.99
C ALA A 274 26.90 -5.34 -4.90
N ASP A 275 26.72 -6.60 -4.50
CA ASP A 275 25.94 -7.59 -5.27
C ASP A 275 24.49 -7.10 -5.45
N ILE A 276 23.89 -6.64 -4.35
CA ILE A 276 22.53 -6.12 -4.33
C ILE A 276 22.40 -4.88 -5.25
N ALA A 277 23.39 -3.98 -5.19
CA ALA A 277 23.45 -2.79 -6.03
C ALA A 277 23.60 -3.17 -7.51
N PHE A 278 24.45 -4.15 -7.84
CA PHE A 278 24.65 -4.63 -9.20
C PHE A 278 23.36 -5.21 -9.80
N HIS A 279 22.64 -6.02 -9.02
CA HIS A 279 21.33 -6.54 -9.43
C HIS A 279 20.34 -5.40 -9.69
N LYS A 280 20.30 -4.37 -8.85
CA LYS A 280 19.34 -3.25 -8.98
C LYS A 280 19.70 -2.29 -10.11
N ALA A 281 20.99 -1.99 -10.28
CA ALA A 281 21.51 -1.21 -11.40
C ALA A 281 21.20 -1.84 -12.76
N GLY A 282 20.88 -3.14 -12.81
CA GLY A 282 20.50 -3.83 -14.04
C GLY A 282 19.22 -3.33 -14.72
N ILE A 283 18.45 -2.41 -14.11
CA ILE A 283 17.37 -1.69 -14.81
C ILE A 283 17.86 -0.48 -15.60
N PHE A 284 19.12 -0.05 -15.42
CA PHE A 284 19.70 1.00 -16.22
C PHE A 284 19.76 0.58 -17.70
N LYS A 285 19.41 1.52 -18.57
CA LYS A 285 19.41 1.33 -20.03
C LYS A 285 20.30 2.37 -20.67
N PRO A 286 21.03 2.04 -21.74
CA PRO A 286 21.99 2.96 -22.34
C PRO A 286 21.38 4.33 -22.65
N GLN A 287 22.04 5.40 -22.23
CA GLN A 287 21.64 6.80 -22.48
C GLN A 287 20.28 7.22 -21.89
N ILE A 288 19.62 6.37 -21.10
CA ILE A 288 18.41 6.74 -20.36
C ILE A 288 18.85 7.31 -19.01
N PRO A 289 18.40 8.51 -18.60
CA PRO A 289 18.74 9.10 -17.33
C PRO A 289 18.21 8.26 -16.19
N ALA A 290 18.96 8.28 -15.10
CA ALA A 290 18.61 7.61 -13.88
C ALA A 290 18.81 8.53 -12.69
N PHE A 291 17.95 8.36 -11.68
CA PHE A 291 18.06 9.06 -10.42
C PHE A 291 18.23 8.05 -9.30
N THR A 292 19.10 8.35 -8.35
CA THR A 292 19.24 7.58 -7.11
C THR A 292 19.22 8.52 -5.92
N VAL A 293 19.12 7.96 -4.72
CA VAL A 293 19.22 8.70 -3.46
C VAL A 293 20.62 8.51 -2.86
N PRO A 294 21.01 9.22 -1.78
CA PRO A 294 22.27 8.93 -1.11
C PRO A 294 22.33 7.46 -0.70
N GLN A 295 23.44 6.80 -1.01
CA GLN A 295 23.68 5.40 -0.69
C GLN A 295 24.98 5.27 0.12
N LEU A 296 25.17 4.11 0.74
CA LEU A 296 26.49 3.71 1.22
C LEU A 296 27.49 3.64 0.06
N SER A 297 28.76 3.93 0.33
CA SER A 297 29.82 4.05 -0.68
C SER A 297 29.96 2.82 -1.56
N GLU A 298 29.88 1.62 -0.97
CA GLU A 298 29.92 0.33 -1.67
C GLU A 298 28.82 0.24 -2.74
N ALA A 299 27.58 0.58 -2.38
CA ALA A 299 26.46 0.55 -3.31
C ALA A 299 26.57 1.66 -4.36
N MET A 300 26.94 2.88 -3.94
CA MET A 300 27.08 4.03 -4.84
C MET A 300 28.13 3.79 -5.91
N GLY A 301 29.28 3.18 -5.55
CA GLY A 301 30.34 2.84 -6.49
C GLY A 301 29.83 1.97 -7.64
N ILE A 302 29.05 0.93 -7.33
CA ILE A 302 28.45 0.04 -8.34
C ILE A 302 27.44 0.79 -9.23
N LEU A 303 26.60 1.66 -8.65
CA LEU A 303 25.66 2.47 -9.43
C LEU A 303 26.39 3.38 -10.41
N GLN A 304 27.43 4.09 -9.94
CA GLN A 304 28.23 5.01 -10.76
C GLN A 304 29.01 4.28 -11.85
N GLU A 305 29.63 3.15 -11.53
CA GLU A 305 30.34 2.32 -12.50
C GLU A 305 29.40 1.81 -13.58
N THR A 306 28.26 1.24 -13.18
CA THR A 306 27.24 0.75 -14.13
C THR A 306 26.72 1.88 -15.01
N ALA A 307 26.44 3.04 -14.42
CA ALA A 307 25.99 4.21 -15.16
C ALA A 307 27.04 4.70 -16.17
N LYS A 308 28.31 4.77 -15.77
CA LYS A 308 29.42 5.13 -16.66
C LYS A 308 29.54 4.17 -17.84
N ASN A 309 29.48 2.86 -17.58
CA ASN A 309 29.60 1.82 -18.61
C ASN A 309 28.45 1.89 -19.62
N LEU A 310 27.24 2.23 -19.18
CA LEU A 310 26.05 2.36 -20.02
C LEU A 310 25.83 3.78 -20.56
N LYS A 311 26.72 4.75 -20.24
CA LYS A 311 26.55 6.17 -20.56
C LYS A 311 25.19 6.72 -20.09
N VAL A 312 24.78 6.32 -18.89
CA VAL A 312 23.57 6.78 -18.22
C VAL A 312 23.87 8.08 -17.48
N PRO A 313 23.12 9.16 -17.73
CA PRO A 313 23.14 10.34 -16.88
C PRO A 313 22.56 9.98 -15.51
N LEU A 314 23.42 9.66 -14.54
CA LEU A 314 23.02 9.32 -13.18
C LEU A 314 23.15 10.54 -12.27
N GLU A 315 22.06 10.91 -11.61
CA GLU A 315 22.03 11.98 -10.62
C GLU A 315 21.67 11.43 -9.22
N VAL A 316 22.35 11.95 -8.20
CA VAL A 316 22.04 11.66 -6.78
C VAL A 316 21.15 12.77 -6.24
N VAL A 317 19.93 12.42 -5.87
CA VAL A 317 18.88 13.35 -5.43
C VAL A 317 18.92 13.51 -3.92
N ALA A 318 18.97 14.76 -3.45
CA ALA A 318 18.87 15.06 -2.02
C ALA A 318 17.47 14.76 -1.47
N PRO A 319 17.33 14.45 -0.16
CA PRO A 319 16.03 14.38 0.48
C PRO A 319 15.22 15.68 0.27
N LEU A 320 13.91 15.54 0.12
CA LEU A 320 13.02 16.69 -0.07
C LEU A 320 13.07 17.63 1.14
N ASP A 321 13.37 18.90 0.89
CA ASP A 321 13.30 19.96 1.89
C ASP A 321 11.83 20.41 2.08
N LEU A 322 11.28 20.16 3.26
CA LEU A 322 9.90 20.54 3.62
C LEU A 322 9.64 22.05 3.50
N LYS A 323 10.67 22.89 3.60
CA LYS A 323 10.52 24.35 3.40
C LYS A 323 10.07 24.69 1.97
N LYS A 324 10.30 23.80 1.01
CA LYS A 324 9.88 23.96 -0.39
C LYS A 324 8.43 23.56 -0.67
N LEU A 325 7.70 23.08 0.35
CA LEU A 325 6.33 22.61 0.20
C LEU A 325 5.28 23.64 0.65
N ASP A 326 5.67 24.88 0.97
CA ASP A 326 4.75 25.97 1.37
C ASP A 326 3.75 25.55 2.47
N GLY A 327 4.22 24.79 3.46
CA GLY A 327 3.40 24.30 4.58
C GLY A 327 2.57 23.04 4.28
N VAL A 328 2.67 22.48 3.07
CA VAL A 328 2.02 21.22 2.70
C VAL A 328 2.77 20.03 3.31
N THR A 329 2.03 19.14 3.95
CA THR A 329 2.55 17.88 4.50
C THR A 329 2.51 16.77 3.45
N LEU A 330 3.49 15.88 3.47
CA LEU A 330 3.45 14.67 2.64
C LEU A 330 2.28 13.77 3.02
N GLY A 331 1.67 13.12 2.02
CA GLY A 331 0.59 12.15 2.22
C GLY A 331 1.05 10.85 2.89
N LEU A 332 2.35 10.55 2.84
CA LEU A 332 2.98 9.44 3.56
C LEU A 332 3.82 9.98 4.73
N SER A 333 3.65 9.38 5.91
CA SER A 333 4.35 9.80 7.13
C SER A 333 5.73 9.16 7.29
N GLY A 334 6.58 9.80 8.10
CA GLY A 334 7.91 9.33 8.48
C GLY A 334 9.05 9.96 7.66
N ASP A 335 10.16 10.28 8.31
CA ASP A 335 11.25 11.07 7.73
C ASP A 335 11.89 10.43 6.50
N HIS A 336 11.91 9.09 6.46
CA HIS A 336 12.40 8.34 5.31
C HIS A 336 11.58 8.59 4.03
N GLN A 337 10.35 9.10 4.14
CA GLN A 337 9.55 9.49 2.98
C GLN A 337 10.07 10.75 2.29
N LEU A 338 10.85 11.61 2.97
CA LEU A 338 11.47 12.78 2.34
C LEU A 338 12.47 12.36 1.25
N VAL A 339 13.19 11.26 1.48
CA VAL A 339 14.10 10.65 0.51
C VAL A 339 13.32 10.12 -0.70
N ASN A 340 12.23 9.38 -0.44
CA ASN A 340 11.38 8.81 -1.50
C ASN A 340 10.66 9.88 -2.32
N ALA A 341 10.18 10.93 -1.65
CA ALA A 341 9.52 12.07 -2.28
C ALA A 341 10.50 12.89 -3.13
N GLY A 342 11.73 13.12 -2.64
CA GLY A 342 12.79 13.78 -3.42
C GLY A 342 13.07 13.03 -4.72
N LEU A 343 13.28 11.71 -4.63
CA LEU A 343 13.47 10.85 -5.81
C LEU A 343 12.28 10.93 -6.77
N ALA A 344 11.05 10.86 -6.26
CA ALA A 344 9.83 10.93 -7.07
C ALA A 344 9.66 12.26 -7.79
N VAL A 345 10.02 13.38 -7.15
CA VAL A 345 10.01 14.72 -7.77
C VAL A 345 10.98 14.76 -8.97
N SER A 346 12.22 14.27 -8.82
CA SER A 346 13.19 14.26 -9.92
C SER A 346 12.77 13.32 -11.06
N LEU A 347 12.25 12.13 -10.73
CA LEU A 347 11.71 11.20 -11.73
C LEU A 347 10.55 11.81 -12.52
N SER A 348 9.58 12.41 -11.83
CA SER A 348 8.40 13.02 -12.46
C SER A 348 8.77 14.21 -13.32
N ARG A 349 9.68 15.08 -12.85
CA ARG A 349 10.19 16.22 -13.61
C ARG A 349 10.89 15.76 -14.89
N CYS A 350 11.84 14.82 -14.77
CA CYS A 350 12.55 14.27 -15.93
C CYS A 350 11.59 13.64 -16.93
N TRP A 351 10.60 12.88 -16.45
CA TRP A 351 9.59 12.27 -17.32
C TRP A 351 8.79 13.33 -18.09
N LEU A 352 8.33 14.39 -17.43
CA LEU A 352 7.58 15.48 -18.06
C LEU A 352 8.42 16.19 -19.13
N GLN A 353 9.69 16.50 -18.84
CA GLN A 353 10.60 17.15 -19.79
C GLN A 353 10.85 16.26 -21.02
N ARG A 354 11.17 14.99 -20.80
CA ARG A 354 11.49 14.05 -21.88
C ARG A 354 10.31 13.68 -22.76
N THR A 355 9.09 13.87 -22.27
CA THR A 355 7.86 13.61 -23.03
C THR A 355 7.27 14.89 -23.65
N GLY A 356 7.92 16.04 -23.46
CA GLY A 356 7.41 17.35 -23.93
C GLY A 356 6.12 17.79 -23.24
N ASN A 357 5.84 17.22 -22.06
CA ASN A 357 4.69 17.60 -21.23
C ASN A 357 5.02 18.74 -20.27
N TRP A 358 6.31 18.94 -19.96
CA TRP A 358 6.75 20.01 -19.07
C TRP A 358 6.38 21.39 -19.61
N GLU A 359 6.74 21.69 -20.86
CA GLU A 359 6.50 22.99 -21.49
C GLU A 359 5.01 23.25 -21.69
N LYS A 360 4.23 22.19 -21.97
CA LYS A 360 2.76 22.28 -22.11
C LYS A 360 2.08 22.64 -20.79
N MET A 361 2.59 22.13 -19.67
CA MET A 361 1.97 22.29 -18.35
C MET A 361 2.48 23.53 -17.62
N PHE A 362 3.73 23.93 -17.87
CA PHE A 362 4.38 25.05 -17.20
C PHE A 362 4.92 26.06 -18.23
N PRO A 363 4.05 26.68 -19.08
CA PRO A 363 4.47 27.54 -20.19
C PRO A 363 5.19 28.82 -19.75
N ASN A 364 4.91 29.31 -18.56
CA ASN A 364 5.56 30.51 -17.99
C ASN A 364 6.86 30.19 -17.23
N GLY A 365 7.27 28.92 -17.20
CA GLY A 365 8.44 28.43 -16.49
C GLY A 365 8.31 28.52 -14.97
N SER A 366 8.31 27.39 -14.27
CA SER A 366 8.78 27.40 -12.87
C SER A 366 10.31 27.49 -12.90
N LYS A 367 10.93 28.27 -12.00
CA LYS A 367 12.38 28.17 -11.80
C LYS A 367 12.72 26.69 -11.53
N GLU A 368 13.83 26.22 -12.09
CA GLU A 368 14.23 24.80 -12.00
C GLU A 368 14.35 24.30 -10.54
N THR A 369 14.56 25.24 -9.61
CA THR A 369 14.68 25.03 -8.16
C THR A 369 13.35 24.97 -7.40
N GLU A 370 12.24 25.42 -7.99
CA GLU A 370 10.91 25.45 -7.37
C GLU A 370 10.12 24.18 -7.66
N ILE A 371 9.30 23.77 -6.68
CA ILE A 371 8.41 22.61 -6.82
C ILE A 371 7.06 23.13 -7.30
N PRO A 372 6.57 22.69 -8.48
CA PRO A 372 5.27 23.15 -8.98
C PRO A 372 4.13 22.82 -8.01
N VAL A 373 3.10 23.67 -7.97
CA VAL A 373 1.92 23.46 -7.10
C VAL A 373 1.27 22.09 -7.34
N ALA A 374 1.22 21.61 -8.59
CA ALA A 374 0.73 20.27 -8.92
C ALA A 374 1.55 19.15 -8.24
N PHE A 375 2.87 19.33 -8.15
CA PHE A 375 3.75 18.39 -7.45
C PHE A 375 3.47 18.41 -5.95
N CYS A 376 3.34 19.59 -5.33
CA CYS A 376 2.97 19.71 -3.92
C CYS A 376 1.64 19.01 -3.61
N ARG A 377 0.62 19.19 -4.46
CA ARG A 377 -0.67 18.48 -4.34
C ARG A 377 -0.51 16.96 -4.50
N GLY A 378 0.29 16.51 -5.46
CA GLY A 378 0.60 15.09 -5.64
C GLY A 378 1.27 14.47 -4.41
N LEU A 379 2.30 15.14 -3.90
CA LEU A 379 3.00 14.74 -2.68
C LEU A 379 2.07 14.67 -1.47
N ALA A 380 1.12 15.59 -1.34
CA ALA A 380 0.14 15.61 -0.24
C ALA A 380 -0.94 14.53 -0.35
N THR A 381 -1.32 14.16 -1.57
CA THR A 381 -2.43 13.23 -1.84
C THR A 381 -1.99 11.78 -2.03
N ALA A 382 -0.68 11.52 -2.08
CA ALA A 382 -0.10 10.19 -2.12
C ALA A 382 -0.57 9.31 -0.96
N ARG A 383 -1.06 8.10 -1.27
CA ARG A 383 -1.57 7.14 -0.27
C ARG A 383 -1.08 5.72 -0.55
N LEU A 384 -0.50 5.10 0.48
CA LEU A 384 -0.03 3.73 0.44
C LEU A 384 -0.32 3.06 1.79
N HIS A 385 -1.11 1.99 1.77
CA HIS A 385 -1.48 1.28 2.99
C HIS A 385 -0.28 0.57 3.61
N GLY A 386 -0.32 0.38 4.93
CA GLY A 386 0.70 -0.33 5.69
C GLY A 386 2.10 0.29 5.69
N ARG A 387 2.19 1.61 5.46
CA ARG A 387 3.42 2.42 5.56
C ARG A 387 3.14 3.60 6.46
N ALA A 388 3.67 3.56 7.68
CA ALA A 388 3.49 4.64 8.66
C ALA A 388 2.03 5.13 8.74
N GLN A 389 1.07 4.19 8.73
CA GLN A 389 -0.35 4.49 8.62
C GLN A 389 -1.01 4.51 10.00
N VAL A 390 -1.75 5.57 10.31
CA VAL A 390 -2.53 5.67 11.55
C VAL A 390 -4.00 5.37 11.26
N VAL A 391 -4.59 4.48 12.04
CA VAL A 391 -5.99 4.07 11.94
C VAL A 391 -6.66 4.19 13.30
N HIS A 392 -7.63 5.11 13.41
CA HIS A 392 -8.52 5.19 14.57
C HIS A 392 -9.65 4.17 14.42
N ASP A 393 -9.75 3.23 15.36
CA ASP A 393 -10.82 2.25 15.38
C ASP A 393 -12.03 2.86 16.10
N VAL A 394 -12.99 3.35 15.30
CA VAL A 394 -14.22 3.95 15.83
C VAL A 394 -15.16 2.83 16.20
N ILE A 395 -15.21 2.52 17.49
CA ILE A 395 -16.13 1.53 18.05
C ILE A 395 -17.54 2.14 18.05
N LEU A 396 -18.33 1.83 17.04
CA LEU A 396 -19.77 2.13 17.04
C LEU A 396 -20.49 1.05 17.84
N ASP A 397 -21.27 1.46 18.84
CA ASP A 397 -22.15 0.55 19.56
C ASP A 397 -23.37 0.23 18.68
N PRO A 398 -23.61 -1.03 18.26
CA PRO A 398 -24.72 -1.38 17.38
C PRO A 398 -26.10 -1.07 17.97
N GLN A 399 -26.22 -0.89 19.29
CA GLN A 399 -27.49 -0.59 19.95
C GLN A 399 -27.86 0.90 19.95
N ASP A 400 -26.96 1.80 19.54
CA ASP A 400 -27.13 3.26 19.65
C ASP A 400 -27.83 3.88 18.42
N SER A 401 -28.95 3.25 18.00
CA SER A 401 -29.82 3.75 16.92
C SER A 401 -30.84 4.79 17.42
N SER A 402 -31.07 4.85 18.73
CA SER A 402 -31.81 5.91 19.39
C SER A 402 -30.80 6.94 19.88
N GLY A 403 -30.93 8.23 19.54
CA GLY A 403 -29.98 9.30 19.87
C GLY A 403 -29.78 9.60 21.37
N SER A 404 -29.39 8.58 22.14
CA SER A 404 -29.03 8.60 23.54
C SER A 404 -27.55 8.96 23.70
N MET A 405 -27.21 9.45 24.89
CA MET A 405 -25.90 9.93 25.29
C MET A 405 -24.83 8.85 25.04
N LYS A 406 -23.84 9.14 24.19
CA LYS A 406 -22.72 8.22 23.89
C LYS A 406 -22.10 7.73 25.19
N THR A 407 -22.17 6.43 25.46
CA THR A 407 -21.40 5.81 26.54
C THR A 407 -19.92 6.17 26.33
N PRO A 408 -19.24 6.77 27.31
CA PRO A 408 -17.85 7.16 27.13
C PRO A 408 -17.01 5.88 26.98
N CYS A 409 -16.37 5.71 25.82
CA CYS A 409 -15.45 4.61 25.52
C CYS A 409 -14.02 5.14 25.45
N GLY A 410 -13.04 4.31 25.83
CA GLY A 410 -11.63 4.60 25.61
C GLY A 410 -11.28 4.67 24.13
N ASP A 411 -10.10 5.21 23.82
CA ASP A 411 -9.61 5.34 22.44
C ASP A 411 -8.79 4.11 22.05
N LEU A 412 -9.01 3.59 20.83
CA LEU A 412 -8.17 2.55 20.23
C LEU A 412 -7.59 3.05 18.91
N ILE A 413 -6.25 3.15 18.85
CA ILE A 413 -5.51 3.66 17.70
C ILE A 413 -4.49 2.60 17.27
N PHE A 414 -4.56 2.20 16.00
CA PHE A 414 -3.60 1.32 15.37
C PHE A 414 -2.58 2.12 14.55
N TYR A 415 -1.31 1.86 14.78
CA TYR A 415 -0.18 2.39 14.03
C TYR A 415 0.39 1.23 13.21
N LEU A 416 0.26 1.30 11.90
CA LEU A 416 0.49 0.17 10.99
C LEU A 416 1.71 0.44 10.12
N ASP A 417 2.73 -0.41 10.23
CA ASP A 417 3.91 -0.34 9.38
C ASP A 417 4.48 -1.73 9.08
N GLY A 418 4.72 -2.02 7.80
CA GLY A 418 5.22 -3.31 7.34
C GLY A 418 6.72 -3.56 7.52
N ALA A 419 7.41 -2.84 8.42
CA ALA A 419 8.83 -3.01 8.68
C ALA A 419 9.20 -4.45 9.04
N HIS A 420 10.30 -4.93 8.44
CA HIS A 420 10.77 -6.31 8.57
C HIS A 420 12.29 -6.47 8.33
N SER A 421 13.04 -5.36 8.36
CA SER A 421 14.51 -5.33 8.40
C SER A 421 14.96 -4.41 9.54
N PRO A 422 16.20 -4.51 10.02
CA PRO A 422 16.69 -3.67 11.12
C PRO A 422 16.56 -2.16 10.84
N GLU A 423 16.87 -1.72 9.63
CA GLU A 423 16.78 -0.32 9.20
C GLU A 423 15.31 0.13 9.12
N SER A 424 14.43 -0.77 8.65
CA SER A 424 12.99 -0.48 8.59
C SER A 424 12.38 -0.41 9.99
N MET A 425 12.83 -1.25 10.92
CA MET A 425 12.39 -1.24 12.32
C MET A 425 12.79 0.06 13.01
N GLU A 426 13.97 0.58 12.72
CA GLU A 426 14.41 1.88 13.20
C GLU A 426 13.55 3.02 12.63
N ALA A 427 13.31 3.03 11.32
CA ALA A 427 12.43 4.02 10.71
C ALA A 427 10.99 3.96 11.28
N CYS A 428 10.48 2.75 11.48
CA CYS A 428 9.18 2.48 12.11
C CYS A 428 9.12 3.01 13.55
N GLY A 429 10.12 2.69 14.38
CA GLY A 429 10.17 3.11 15.78
C GLY A 429 10.25 4.63 15.95
N ARG A 430 11.05 5.32 15.13
CA ARG A 430 11.11 6.79 15.14
C ARG A 430 9.77 7.41 14.74
N TRP A 431 9.17 6.93 13.65
CA TRP A 431 7.86 7.40 13.21
C TRP A 431 6.79 7.19 14.28
N PHE A 432 6.69 5.98 14.84
CA PHE A 432 5.72 5.65 15.88
C PHE A 432 5.86 6.58 17.10
N SER A 433 7.09 6.79 17.56
CA SER A 433 7.38 7.68 18.69
C SER A 433 6.96 9.13 18.43
N THR A 434 7.16 9.62 17.20
CA THR A 434 6.69 10.95 16.79
C THR A 434 5.18 11.03 16.69
N ALA A 435 4.53 10.02 16.10
CA ALA A 435 3.08 9.99 15.91
C ALA A 435 2.31 9.94 17.25
N VAL A 436 2.79 9.13 18.20
CA VAL A 436 2.24 9.06 19.56
C VAL A 436 2.37 10.38 20.31
N ARG A 437 3.52 11.08 20.18
CA ARG A 437 3.72 12.40 20.80
C ARG A 437 2.90 13.52 20.16
N GLY A 438 2.76 13.51 18.83
CA GLY A 438 1.89 14.45 18.12
C GLY A 438 0.46 14.41 18.65
N ASN A 439 -0.04 13.20 18.93
CA ASN A 439 -1.35 12.98 19.55
C ASN A 439 -1.44 13.38 21.04
N LYS A 440 -0.34 13.75 21.70
CA LYS A 440 -0.35 14.36 23.05
C LYS A 440 -0.42 15.88 23.01
N SER A 441 0.03 16.49 21.91
CA SER A 441 0.03 17.95 21.71
C SER A 441 -1.23 18.45 20.98
N LEU A 442 -1.83 17.61 20.14
CA LEU A 442 -3.09 17.90 19.45
C LEU A 442 -4.28 17.50 20.35
N SER A 443 -4.74 18.46 21.16
CA SER A 443 -6.17 18.55 21.47
C SER A 443 -6.93 18.72 20.14
N PRO A 444 -8.12 18.13 19.97
CA PRO A 444 -8.66 17.85 18.65
C PRO A 444 -9.20 19.11 17.96
N ALA A 445 -8.34 19.74 17.17
CA ALA A 445 -8.70 20.50 15.97
C ALA A 445 -7.80 19.91 14.87
N VAL A 446 -8.28 19.17 13.88
CA VAL A 446 -9.09 19.65 12.75
C VAL A 446 -9.78 18.46 12.07
N ASN A 447 -11.11 18.52 11.96
CA ASN A 447 -11.90 18.23 10.75
C ASN A 447 -13.39 18.50 11.02
N GLY A 448 -13.86 19.69 10.63
CA GLY A 448 -15.23 19.93 10.16
C GLY A 448 -16.43 19.80 11.09
N TYR A 449 -16.30 19.48 12.37
CA TYR A 449 -17.40 19.57 13.34
C TYR A 449 -16.97 20.42 14.53
N ARG A 450 -17.46 21.67 14.60
CA ARG A 450 -17.48 22.41 15.88
C ARG A 450 -18.35 21.61 16.84
N ARG A 451 -17.73 20.88 17.78
CA ARG A 451 -18.45 20.54 19.01
C ARG A 451 -18.68 21.85 19.73
N HIS A 452 -19.95 22.17 19.95
CA HIS A 452 -20.33 23.18 20.93
C HIS A 452 -19.61 22.86 22.24
N GLU A 453 -18.99 23.89 22.80
CA GLU A 453 -18.40 23.88 24.13
C GLU A 453 -19.46 23.50 25.15
N GLU A 454 -19.31 22.34 25.76
CA GLU A 454 -19.88 22.04 27.07
C GLU A 454 -18.73 21.71 28.01
N PHE A 455 -18.60 22.55 29.04
CA PHE A 455 -17.74 22.41 30.20
C PHE A 455 -17.77 20.99 30.78
N GLY A 456 -16.60 20.38 31.02
CA GLY A 456 -16.50 19.31 32.03
C GLY A 456 -15.38 18.27 31.84
N ARG A 457 -14.31 18.43 32.61
CA ARG A 457 -13.31 17.41 33.04
C ARG A 457 -12.42 16.79 31.94
N ASP A 458 -11.22 17.35 31.79
CA ASP A 458 -10.04 16.60 31.33
C ASP A 458 -9.76 15.47 32.33
N PHE A 459 -10.36 14.29 32.12
CA PHE A 459 -9.91 13.08 32.79
C PHE A 459 -8.49 12.80 32.33
N ASN A 460 -7.59 12.58 33.28
CA ASN A 460 -6.21 12.15 33.07
C ASN A 460 -6.19 10.81 32.30
N ARG A 461 -6.32 10.86 30.96
CA ARG A 461 -6.40 9.66 30.12
C ARG A 461 -5.07 8.93 30.16
N VAL A 462 -5.10 7.67 30.56
CA VAL A 462 -3.91 6.83 30.64
C VAL A 462 -3.63 6.27 29.26
N SER A 463 -2.55 6.72 28.62
CA SER A 463 -2.10 6.18 27.32
C SER A 463 -1.16 5.00 27.55
N LYS A 464 -1.48 3.85 26.95
CA LYS A 464 -0.61 2.66 26.97
C LYS A 464 -0.19 2.31 25.54
N GLN A 465 1.12 2.26 25.31
CA GLN A 465 1.67 1.84 24.02
C GLN A 465 1.83 0.32 24.00
N ILE A 466 1.20 -0.34 23.04
CA ILE A 466 1.16 -1.80 22.93
C ILE A 466 1.86 -2.20 21.64
N LEU A 467 2.74 -3.20 21.70
CA LEU A 467 3.28 -3.83 20.51
C LEU A 467 2.39 -5.01 20.11
N LEU A 468 1.94 -5.06 18.85
CA LEU A 468 1.33 -6.23 18.23
C LEU A 468 2.28 -6.72 17.14
N PHE A 469 2.91 -7.87 17.35
CA PHE A 469 4.05 -8.30 16.54
C PHE A 469 3.93 -9.72 16.02
N ASN A 470 4.35 -9.90 14.77
CA ASN A 470 4.70 -11.18 14.20
C ASN A 470 5.69 -10.96 13.06
N CYS A 471 6.62 -11.88 12.84
CA CYS A 471 7.49 -11.90 11.66
C CYS A 471 7.55 -13.31 11.08
N MET A 472 7.94 -13.42 9.81
CA MET A 472 8.16 -14.74 9.18
C MET A 472 9.41 -15.41 9.76
N GLU A 473 9.47 -16.74 9.77
CA GLU A 473 10.59 -17.51 10.33
C GLU A 473 11.94 -17.26 9.62
N VAL A 474 11.89 -16.84 8.35
CA VAL A 474 13.08 -16.45 7.58
C VAL A 474 13.66 -15.09 8.00
N ARG A 475 13.00 -14.39 8.92
CA ARG A 475 13.50 -13.14 9.52
C ARG A 475 14.02 -13.44 10.91
N ASP A 476 15.03 -12.67 11.32
CA ASP A 476 15.62 -12.83 12.65
C ASP A 476 14.99 -11.88 13.68
N PRO A 477 14.04 -12.36 14.52
CA PRO A 477 13.45 -11.55 15.57
C PRO A 477 14.45 -11.04 16.62
N GLN A 478 15.62 -11.70 16.77
CA GLN A 478 16.66 -11.27 17.71
C GLN A 478 17.34 -9.97 17.28
N VAL A 479 17.30 -9.64 15.98
CA VAL A 479 17.78 -8.36 15.48
C VAL A 479 16.64 -7.34 15.41
N LEU A 480 15.45 -7.77 14.99
CA LEU A 480 14.32 -6.86 14.76
C LEU A 480 13.76 -6.26 16.05
N LEU A 481 13.48 -7.08 17.08
CA LEU A 481 12.82 -6.61 18.31
C LEU A 481 13.71 -5.64 19.10
N PRO A 482 15.00 -5.95 19.39
CA PRO A 482 15.84 -5.00 20.12
C PRO A 482 16.03 -3.69 19.37
N LYS A 483 16.20 -3.73 18.05
CA LYS A 483 16.34 -2.53 17.23
C LYS A 483 15.11 -1.63 17.33
N LEU A 484 13.91 -2.20 17.27
CA LEU A 484 12.66 -1.46 17.46
C LEU A 484 12.55 -0.87 18.87
N VAL A 485 12.72 -1.69 19.90
CA VAL A 485 12.58 -1.29 21.31
C VAL A 485 13.57 -0.19 21.68
N THR A 486 14.85 -0.37 21.35
CA THR A 486 15.89 0.64 21.63
C THR A 486 15.61 1.94 20.87
N THR A 487 15.17 1.87 19.62
CA THR A 487 14.84 3.08 18.86
C THR A 487 13.67 3.86 19.46
N CYS A 488 12.61 3.16 19.87
CA CYS A 488 11.47 3.78 20.56
C CYS A 488 11.91 4.39 21.91
N ALA A 489 12.68 3.66 22.70
CA ALA A 489 13.16 4.11 24.00
C ALA A 489 14.05 5.36 23.89
N SER A 490 15.02 5.37 22.96
CA SER A 490 15.84 6.54 22.65
C SER A 490 15.02 7.72 22.12
N SER A 491 13.84 7.45 21.57
CA SER A 491 12.88 8.46 21.14
C SER A 491 11.83 8.79 22.22
N GLY A 492 11.99 8.34 23.47
CA GLY A 492 11.11 8.65 24.60
C GLY A 492 9.76 7.93 24.59
N THR A 493 9.64 6.80 23.88
CA THR A 493 8.43 5.97 23.84
C THR A 493 8.75 4.55 24.32
N HIS A 494 7.99 4.05 25.29
CA HIS A 494 8.19 2.71 25.86
C HIS A 494 6.94 1.87 25.68
N PHE A 495 7.11 0.62 25.26
CA PHE A 495 5.99 -0.31 25.19
C PHE A 495 5.59 -0.76 26.60
N SER A 496 4.31 -0.62 26.92
CA SER A 496 3.73 -1.10 28.17
C SER A 496 3.57 -2.63 28.14
N ARG A 497 3.18 -3.19 26.98
CA ARG A 497 3.02 -4.63 26.75
C ARG A 497 3.34 -5.02 25.31
N ALA A 498 3.60 -6.31 25.08
CA ALA A 498 3.68 -6.91 23.74
C ALA A 498 2.72 -8.10 23.57
N LEU A 499 2.06 -8.18 22.42
CA LEU A 499 1.15 -9.23 22.01
C LEU A 499 1.72 -9.93 20.78
N PHE A 500 1.91 -11.24 20.88
CA PHE A 500 2.41 -12.08 19.80
C PHE A 500 1.26 -12.88 19.20
N VAL A 501 0.98 -12.66 17.91
CA VAL A 501 -0.19 -13.21 17.21
C VAL A 501 0.24 -14.08 16.02
N PRO A 502 -0.49 -15.17 15.72
CA PRO A 502 -0.31 -15.89 14.46
C PRO A 502 -0.86 -15.07 13.29
N SER A 503 -0.26 -15.22 12.11
CA SER A 503 -0.82 -14.66 10.88
C SER A 503 -2.11 -15.38 10.46
N MET A 504 -3.03 -14.64 9.83
CA MET A 504 -4.19 -15.22 9.15
C MET A 504 -3.86 -15.54 7.71
N SER A 505 -3.18 -14.61 7.03
CA SER A 505 -2.75 -14.78 5.65
C SER A 505 -1.56 -15.72 5.53
N THR A 506 -1.59 -16.56 4.49
CA THR A 506 -0.49 -17.44 4.10
C THR A 506 0.11 -16.98 2.78
N TYR A 507 1.42 -17.15 2.62
CA TYR A 507 2.14 -16.73 1.40
C TYR A 507 1.89 -17.65 0.19
N ASN A 508 1.24 -18.79 0.40
CA ASN A 508 0.97 -19.81 -0.61
C ASN A 508 -0.42 -19.70 -1.26
N LYS A 509 -1.21 -18.68 -0.89
CA LYS A 509 -2.55 -18.49 -1.43
C LYS A 509 -2.81 -17.01 -1.69
N VAL A 510 -3.39 -16.71 -2.85
CA VAL A 510 -3.97 -15.39 -3.13
C VAL A 510 -5.41 -15.44 -2.61
N ILE A 511 -5.76 -14.51 -1.73
CA ILE A 511 -7.07 -14.48 -1.07
C ILE A 511 -7.80 -13.20 -1.52
N SER A 512 -9.10 -13.29 -1.76
CA SER A 512 -9.93 -12.11 -2.00
C SER A 512 -10.04 -11.28 -0.70
N GLY A 513 -10.02 -9.95 -0.82
CA GLY A 513 -10.24 -9.06 0.31
C GLY A 513 -11.60 -9.29 0.99
N ALA A 514 -12.58 -9.79 0.23
CA ALA A 514 -13.93 -10.09 0.68
C ALA A 514 -14.10 -11.52 1.26
N SER A 515 -13.11 -12.41 1.15
CA SER A 515 -13.26 -13.79 1.67
C SER A 515 -13.60 -13.81 3.17
N ALA A 516 -14.31 -14.84 3.61
CA ALA A 516 -14.67 -15.01 5.01
C ALA A 516 -13.41 -15.09 5.89
N ILE A 517 -13.43 -14.34 6.99
CA ILE A 517 -12.39 -14.40 8.01
C ILE A 517 -12.66 -15.67 8.84
N PRO A 518 -11.71 -16.63 8.92
CA PRO A 518 -11.91 -17.83 9.72
C PRO A 518 -12.21 -17.45 11.17
N SER A 519 -13.39 -17.85 11.66
CA SER A 519 -13.86 -17.53 13.01
C SER A 519 -13.26 -18.44 14.08
N ASP A 520 -12.76 -19.61 13.69
CA ASP A 520 -12.14 -20.58 14.60
C ASP A 520 -10.70 -20.89 14.18
N THR A 521 -9.76 -20.65 15.08
CA THR A 521 -8.35 -21.03 14.93
C THR A 521 -7.89 -21.90 16.10
N ARG A 522 -8.81 -22.49 16.86
CA ARG A 522 -8.47 -23.47 17.90
C ARG A 522 -7.65 -24.59 17.26
N GLY A 523 -6.47 -24.85 17.82
CA GLY A 523 -5.55 -25.88 17.33
C GLY A 523 -4.46 -25.42 16.34
N LYS A 524 -4.31 -24.11 16.07
CA LYS A 524 -3.09 -23.63 15.37
C LYS A 524 -1.85 -23.85 16.25
N ASP A 525 -0.76 -24.29 15.62
CA ASP A 525 0.55 -24.32 16.26
C ASP A 525 1.03 -22.88 16.56
N LEU A 526 1.22 -22.59 17.85
CA LEU A 526 1.68 -21.30 18.36
C LEU A 526 3.15 -21.34 18.80
N THR A 527 3.89 -22.41 18.49
CA THR A 527 5.30 -22.57 18.87
C THR A 527 6.15 -21.37 18.45
N TRP A 528 5.91 -20.84 17.24
CA TRP A 528 6.58 -19.64 16.77
C TRP A 528 6.26 -18.41 17.63
N GLN A 529 4.99 -18.17 17.98
CA GLN A 529 4.60 -17.05 18.83
C GLN A 529 5.20 -17.16 20.23
N PHE A 530 5.24 -18.36 20.82
CA PHE A 530 5.93 -18.59 22.10
C PHE A 530 7.44 -18.34 22.01
N ARG A 531 8.08 -18.66 20.88
CA ARG A 531 9.48 -18.31 20.63
C ARG A 531 9.68 -16.79 20.60
N LEU A 532 8.81 -16.06 19.89
CA LEU A 532 8.86 -14.59 19.85
C LEU A 532 8.70 -13.98 21.26
N GLN A 533 7.75 -14.49 22.05
CA GLN A 533 7.53 -14.06 23.43
C GLN A 533 8.77 -14.27 24.31
N LYS A 534 9.41 -15.45 24.25
CA LYS A 534 10.64 -15.74 24.99
C LYS A 534 11.77 -14.78 24.64
N LEU A 535 11.91 -14.44 23.36
CA LEU A 535 12.92 -13.48 22.91
C LEU A 535 12.65 -12.07 23.44
N TRP A 536 11.38 -11.62 23.39
CA TRP A 536 10.97 -10.35 23.97
C TRP A 536 11.27 -10.23 25.45
N GLU A 537 10.87 -11.23 26.25
CA GLU A 537 11.11 -11.22 27.70
C GLU A 537 12.60 -11.18 28.03
N ARG A 538 13.46 -11.86 27.24
CA ARG A 538 14.92 -11.76 27.36
C ARG A 538 15.44 -10.36 27.05
N SER A 539 14.93 -9.74 25.98
CA SER A 539 15.35 -8.39 25.57
C SER A 539 14.95 -7.30 26.57
N ILE A 540 13.81 -7.44 27.26
CA ILE A 540 13.35 -6.46 28.25
C ILE A 540 13.98 -6.66 29.63
N ARG A 541 14.28 -7.91 30.04
CA ARG A 541 14.76 -8.22 31.40
C ARG A 541 16.28 -8.19 31.58
N GLY A 542 17.06 -8.13 30.50
CA GLY A 542 18.52 -8.27 30.57
C GLY A 542 18.99 -9.73 30.73
N THR A 543 20.27 -9.98 30.49
CA THR A 543 20.85 -11.30 30.17
C THR A 543 20.89 -12.31 31.34
N ASP A 544 20.60 -11.90 32.59
CA ASP A 544 20.84 -12.71 33.81
C ASP A 544 19.60 -13.38 34.43
N ALA A 545 18.46 -13.46 33.72
CA ALA A 545 17.30 -14.18 34.23
C ALA A 545 17.30 -15.64 33.74
N VAL A 546 17.63 -16.57 34.63
CA VAL A 546 17.39 -18.02 34.45
C VAL A 546 15.90 -18.25 34.19
N LEU A 547 15.55 -18.58 32.94
CA LEU A 547 14.19 -18.93 32.51
C LEU A 547 13.90 -20.40 32.87
N ASP A 548 13.79 -20.73 34.16
CA ASP A 548 13.51 -22.12 34.56
C ASP A 548 12.01 -22.46 34.69
N HIS A 549 11.12 -21.47 34.62
CA HIS A 549 9.68 -21.73 34.76
C HIS A 549 8.85 -20.94 33.74
N THR A 550 8.93 -21.32 32.46
CA THR A 550 7.77 -21.19 31.57
C THR A 550 7.18 -22.58 31.38
N PRO A 551 5.94 -22.86 31.86
CA PRO A 551 5.35 -24.18 31.70
C PRO A 551 5.31 -24.55 30.21
N LYS A 552 5.53 -25.84 29.92
CA LYS A 552 5.25 -26.41 28.61
C LYS A 552 3.77 -26.11 28.27
N PRO A 553 3.45 -25.76 27.01
CA PRO A 553 2.09 -25.41 26.65
C PRO A 553 1.24 -26.68 26.60
N ASP A 554 0.61 -27.02 27.71
CA ASP A 554 -0.61 -27.84 27.67
C ASP A 554 -1.69 -26.96 27.04
N GLY A 555 -2.21 -27.42 25.91
CA GLY A 555 -3.05 -26.62 25.04
C GLY A 555 -4.32 -26.14 25.73
N ILE A 556 -4.36 -24.85 26.04
CA ILE A 556 -5.48 -23.90 25.95
C ILE A 556 -4.84 -22.51 26.11
N THR A 557 -4.90 -21.66 25.07
CA THR A 557 -4.46 -20.26 25.17
C THR A 557 -5.68 -19.37 25.39
N ASP A 558 -6.10 -19.26 26.64
CA ASP A 558 -7.12 -18.29 27.02
C ASP A 558 -6.61 -16.86 26.82
N LEU A 559 -7.51 -15.95 26.46
CA LEU A 559 -7.18 -14.53 26.35
C LEU A 559 -6.71 -13.99 27.71
N PRO A 560 -5.69 -13.11 27.75
CA PRO A 560 -5.28 -12.49 28.99
C PRO A 560 -6.45 -11.72 29.62
N PRO A 561 -6.50 -11.60 30.96
CA PRO A 561 -7.56 -10.87 31.63
C PRO A 561 -7.52 -9.39 31.24
N HIS A 562 -8.67 -8.70 31.29
CA HIS A 562 -8.78 -7.32 30.78
C HIS A 562 -7.95 -6.29 31.56
N ASP A 563 -7.58 -6.60 32.81
CA ASP A 563 -6.69 -5.81 33.65
C ASP A 563 -5.19 -5.96 33.26
N PHE A 564 -4.84 -6.92 32.40
CA PHE A 564 -3.48 -7.13 31.88
C PHE A 564 -2.85 -5.85 31.32
N LEU A 565 -3.65 -5.04 30.61
CA LEU A 565 -3.24 -3.75 30.02
C LEU A 565 -3.26 -2.60 31.03
N CYS A 566 -3.99 -2.74 32.13
CA CYS A 566 -4.19 -1.71 33.15
C CYS A 566 -3.10 -1.74 34.21
N GLY A 567 -2.51 -2.91 34.50
CA GLY A 567 -1.42 -3.03 35.46
C GLY A 567 -0.21 -2.15 35.12
N ASP A 568 0.36 -1.48 36.11
CA ASP A 568 1.57 -0.68 35.92
C ASP A 568 2.77 -1.56 35.52
N ALA A 569 3.72 -0.98 34.79
CA ALA A 569 5.01 -1.62 34.54
C ALA A 569 5.70 -1.91 35.88
N PRO A 570 6.55 -2.95 35.99
CA PRO A 570 7.04 -3.42 37.28
C PRO A 570 7.73 -2.30 38.06
N HIS A 571 7.17 -1.96 39.21
CA HIS A 571 7.93 -1.31 40.28
C HIS A 571 8.92 -2.33 40.84
N TYR A 572 10.21 -2.00 40.81
CA TYR A 572 11.22 -2.71 41.59
C TYR A 572 10.85 -2.56 43.08
N GLY A 573 10.18 -3.56 43.66
CA GLY A 573 9.75 -3.52 45.06
C GLY A 573 8.54 -4.38 45.45
N GLY A 574 7.91 -5.09 44.51
CA GLY A 574 6.84 -6.06 44.83
C GLY A 574 7.37 -7.35 45.50
N PRO A 575 6.53 -8.09 46.23
CA PRO A 575 6.94 -9.32 46.91
C PRO A 575 7.51 -10.34 45.91
N PRO A 576 8.57 -11.09 46.29
CA PRO A 576 9.22 -12.05 45.41
C PRO A 576 8.21 -13.11 44.97
N GLY A 577 7.90 -13.15 43.68
CA GLY A 577 6.98 -14.13 43.07
C GLY A 577 5.77 -13.56 42.31
N THR A 578 5.47 -12.25 42.40
CA THR A 578 4.40 -11.62 41.59
C THR A 578 4.96 -11.03 40.29
N HIS A 579 5.35 -11.90 39.36
CA HIS A 579 5.83 -11.46 38.05
C HIS A 579 4.66 -11.10 37.14
N VAL A 580 4.31 -9.81 37.04
CA VAL A 580 3.40 -9.33 35.99
C VAL A 580 4.10 -9.50 34.64
N THR A 581 3.57 -10.38 33.79
CA THR A 581 4.14 -10.66 32.47
C THR A 581 4.00 -9.42 31.57
N SER A 582 5.10 -9.02 30.91
CA SER A 582 5.10 -7.86 30.00
C SER A 582 4.57 -8.20 28.62
N SER A 583 4.23 -9.47 28.38
CA SER A 583 3.83 -9.99 27.08
C SER A 583 2.84 -11.15 27.15
N ALA A 584 2.09 -11.36 26.07
CA ALA A 584 1.16 -12.47 25.93
C ALA A 584 1.21 -13.06 24.50
N VAL A 585 1.01 -14.37 24.39
CA VAL A 585 0.71 -15.05 23.12
C VAL A 585 -0.80 -15.11 22.96
N MET A 586 -1.28 -14.63 21.82
CA MET A 586 -2.70 -14.56 21.54
C MET A 586 -3.12 -15.69 20.60
N PRO A 587 -4.28 -16.33 20.80
CA PRO A 587 -4.72 -17.47 20.02
C PRO A 587 -5.01 -17.14 18.55
N SER A 588 -5.47 -15.92 18.28
CA SER A 588 -5.83 -15.46 16.94
C SER A 588 -5.86 -13.94 16.84
N LEU A 589 -5.64 -13.41 15.64
CA LEU A 589 -5.74 -11.98 15.39
C LEU A 589 -7.18 -11.44 15.55
N PRO A 590 -8.25 -12.09 15.04
CA PRO A 590 -9.62 -11.62 15.25
C PRO A 590 -10.00 -11.53 16.73
N LEU A 591 -9.64 -12.54 17.53
CA LEU A 591 -9.88 -12.53 18.98
C LEU A 591 -9.08 -11.42 19.67
N THR A 592 -7.84 -11.18 19.24
CA THR A 592 -7.00 -10.10 19.76
C THR A 592 -7.62 -8.72 19.53
N ILE A 593 -8.10 -8.43 18.31
CA ILE A 593 -8.72 -7.14 18.01
C ILE A 593 -10.02 -6.95 18.79
N ASN A 594 -10.86 -7.98 18.88
CA ASN A 594 -12.08 -7.92 19.69
C ASN A 594 -11.77 -7.71 21.17
N TRP A 595 -10.76 -8.40 21.71
CA TRP A 595 -10.31 -8.23 23.07
C TRP A 595 -9.78 -6.81 23.35
N LEU A 596 -9.00 -6.22 22.43
CA LEU A 596 -8.55 -4.82 22.54
C LEU A 596 -9.72 -3.83 22.56
N ARG A 597 -10.73 -4.05 21.69
CA ARG A 597 -11.97 -3.26 21.68
C ARG A 597 -12.72 -3.38 23.00
N ASP A 598 -12.82 -4.58 23.55
CA ASP A 598 -13.47 -4.84 24.84
C ASP A 598 -12.73 -4.18 26.01
N CYS A 599 -11.39 -4.12 25.96
CA CYS A 599 -10.58 -3.43 26.98
C CYS A 599 -10.86 -1.91 27.03
N VAL A 600 -10.99 -1.24 25.87
CA VAL A 600 -11.30 0.21 25.83
C VAL A 600 -12.77 0.50 26.09
N ARG A 601 -13.69 -0.40 25.73
CA ARG A 601 -15.12 -0.29 26.08
C ARG A 601 -15.34 -0.29 27.59
N ARG A 602 -14.60 -1.13 28.32
CA ARG A 602 -14.72 -1.21 29.79
C ARG A 602 -14.00 -0.11 30.54
N ASN A 603 -13.04 0.58 29.90
CA ASN A 603 -12.20 1.60 30.54
C ASN A 603 -12.24 2.93 29.76
N PRO A 604 -13.18 3.84 30.07
CA PRO A 604 -13.34 5.11 29.34
C PRO A 604 -12.14 6.06 29.39
N SER A 605 -11.28 5.90 30.41
CA SER A 605 -10.05 6.68 30.59
C SER A 605 -8.84 6.10 29.85
N LEU A 606 -8.96 4.92 29.25
CA LEU A 606 -7.86 4.21 28.60
C LEU A 606 -7.71 4.67 27.15
N LYS A 607 -6.48 4.99 26.75
CA LYS A 607 -6.08 5.18 25.35
C LYS A 607 -5.07 4.11 24.98
N LEU A 608 -5.46 3.20 24.09
CA LEU A 608 -4.59 2.15 23.57
C LEU A 608 -3.98 2.58 22.24
N GLU A 609 -2.65 2.61 22.19
CA GLU A 609 -1.86 2.96 21.03
C GLU A 609 -1.07 1.73 20.57
N VAL A 610 -1.62 1.00 19.60
CA VAL A 610 -1.14 -0.32 19.20
C VAL A 610 -0.26 -0.20 17.95
N LEU A 611 1.04 -0.43 18.09
CA LEU A 611 1.94 -0.58 16.94
C LEU A 611 1.85 -1.99 16.37
N VAL A 612 1.48 -2.10 15.10
CA VAL A 612 1.42 -3.33 14.33
C VAL A 612 2.59 -3.35 13.35
N THR A 613 3.54 -4.26 13.54
CA THR A 613 4.76 -4.35 12.72
C THR A 613 5.37 -5.76 12.71
N GLY A 614 6.47 -5.94 11.97
CA GLY A 614 7.19 -7.22 11.82
C GLY A 614 6.86 -7.98 10.55
N SER A 615 5.70 -7.72 9.95
CA SER A 615 5.25 -8.40 8.74
C SER A 615 4.19 -7.61 8.00
N LEU A 616 4.34 -7.51 6.67
CA LEU A 616 3.29 -6.97 5.80
C LEU A 616 1.99 -7.78 5.87
N HIS A 617 2.09 -9.10 6.06
CA HIS A 617 0.90 -9.95 6.21
C HIS A 617 0.10 -9.61 7.45
N LEU A 618 0.78 -9.39 8.59
CA LEU A 618 0.11 -8.99 9.82
C LEU A 618 -0.61 -7.63 9.64
N VAL A 619 0.06 -6.68 9.00
CA VAL A 619 -0.52 -5.35 8.72
C VAL A 619 -1.77 -5.46 7.81
N GLY A 620 -1.69 -6.25 6.74
CA GLY A 620 -2.84 -6.51 5.86
C GLY A 620 -3.99 -7.20 6.58
N ASP A 621 -3.70 -8.21 7.41
CA ASP A 621 -4.70 -8.92 8.20
C ASP A 621 -5.42 -7.98 9.20
N VAL A 622 -4.68 -7.07 9.84
CA VAL A 622 -5.27 -6.04 10.71
C VAL A 622 -6.15 -5.09 9.92
N LEU A 623 -5.67 -4.55 8.78
CA LEU A 623 -6.47 -3.64 7.95
C LEU A 623 -7.80 -4.27 7.51
N ARG A 624 -7.75 -5.54 7.09
CA ARG A 624 -8.94 -6.32 6.71
C ARG A 624 -9.94 -6.42 7.87
N LEU A 625 -9.48 -6.69 9.09
CA LEU A 625 -10.33 -6.75 10.29
C LEU A 625 -10.89 -5.40 10.72
N LEU A 626 -10.20 -4.32 10.40
CA LEU A 626 -10.66 -2.95 10.62
C LEU A 626 -11.64 -2.47 9.53
N LYS A 627 -11.96 -3.32 8.53
CA LYS A 627 -12.82 -3.02 7.38
C LYS A 627 -12.39 -1.73 6.65
N ARG A 628 -11.08 -1.56 6.48
CA ARG A 628 -10.49 -0.40 5.81
C ARG A 628 -9.85 -0.74 4.49
#